data_AF-A0A1H3PBI7-F1
#
_entry.id   AF-A0A1H3PBI7-F1
#
_cell.length_a   1.000
_cell.length_b   1.000
_cell.length_c   1.000
_cell.angle_alpha   90.00
_cell.angle_beta   90.00
_cell.angle_gamma   90.00
#
_symmetry.space_group_name_H-M   'P 1'
#
loop_
_entity.id
_entity.type
_entity.pdbx_description
1 polymer ?
#
loop_
_entity_poly.entity_id
_entity_poly.type
_entity_poly.pdbx_seq_one_letter_code
_entity_poly.pdbx_strand_id
1 'polypeptide(L)'
;MTEKSVNRRSALRLGVGGAVFAGAAVTGLIDPGMALANTDLAAHRRAVKLASENAARNGLVVTPERKLAGDVVSLAQYQTGFKNQGSRGTCYAFAGVAAVEAAYKRKYGVELDLSEHYAFHMNKVFELYGDYASSTTPHENNSSYWGFQGSSDIIDHIARAAIPAESYAPYLDGGRMDQLKTATPACGNLDWNSSQEQLDAFEFLTANIPTAARENAKYRVTRFGAVPWNPTPADIEAVIAGGYELVADVPKHCILIVGFDRIKREWLVKNSWGENKFITVPYNDQTWPILGGRFVQDVADVNASPQWDAAWLGRWQMDHDGWRGELVIRRTTDFRSGAGQPTKLGNYYRDGQRHDVNGYTEQNGQILHFWVADGTGRVQPGTKTGQEHRVCLYSWEKAFAAGSHSWNGTPFGTVLSRSGLPGRPTSGWSAGDWIGQWDMNSDGWHGRLRITSVAPFQASYVHQDGRTLAVSGGVDGAHPHILPIKIAYASNDLRPYQLLAHTWERDVFSGTHQWSGLTFGNHGYRV
;
A
#
# COMPACT_ATOMS: atom_id res chain seq x y z
N MET A 1 -26.91 17.88 16.00
CA MET A 1 -25.99 16.74 16.16
C MET A 1 -26.23 15.74 15.04
N THR A 2 -25.37 15.79 14.03
CA THR A 2 -24.86 14.70 13.15
C THR A 2 -24.34 15.38 11.88
N GLU A 3 -23.04 15.69 11.89
CA GLU A 3 -22.31 16.16 10.71
C GLU A 3 -22.33 15.08 9.64
N LYS A 4 -22.89 15.42 8.47
CA LYS A 4 -22.67 14.69 7.23
C LYS A 4 -21.25 14.99 6.76
N SER A 5 -20.34 14.04 6.95
CA SER A 5 -19.02 14.05 6.31
C SER A 5 -19.16 13.84 4.81
N VAL A 6 -19.19 14.94 4.07
CA VAL A 6 -19.16 14.93 2.61
C VAL A 6 -17.77 14.50 2.13
N ASN A 7 -17.78 13.43 1.36
CA ASN A 7 -16.67 12.70 0.77
C ASN A 7 -15.79 13.61 -0.13
N ARG A 8 -14.71 14.18 0.41
CA ARG A 8 -13.76 15.03 -0.33
C ARG A 8 -12.63 14.20 -0.96
N ARG A 9 -12.92 13.53 -2.09
CA ARG A 9 -11.89 13.03 -3.03
C ARG A 9 -11.89 13.73 -4.39
N SER A 10 -12.71 14.77 -4.59
CA SER A 10 -12.84 15.45 -5.89
C SER A 10 -11.88 16.61 -6.16
N ALA A 11 -10.86 16.84 -5.32
CA ALA A 11 -9.99 18.03 -5.43
C ALA A 11 -8.64 17.82 -6.16
N LEU A 12 -8.49 16.75 -6.96
CA LEU A 12 -7.40 16.61 -7.93
C LEU A 12 -7.97 16.18 -9.29
N ARG A 13 -8.87 17.00 -9.85
CA ARG A 13 -9.09 17.07 -11.30
C ARG A 13 -8.30 18.25 -11.84
N LEU A 14 -7.04 18.01 -12.18
CA LEU A 14 -6.38 18.82 -13.19
C LEU A 14 -7.08 18.49 -14.51
N GLY A 15 -7.82 19.48 -15.05
CA GLY A 15 -8.47 19.36 -16.34
C GLY A 15 -7.42 19.20 -17.44
N VAL A 16 -7.53 18.12 -18.21
CA VAL A 16 -6.90 18.03 -19.53
C VAL A 16 -7.91 17.35 -20.45
N GLY A 17 -8.34 18.09 -21.47
CA GLY A 17 -9.15 17.58 -22.56
C GLY A 17 -8.45 16.42 -23.27
N GLY A 18 -9.27 15.54 -23.84
CA GLY A 18 -8.81 14.33 -24.51
C GLY A 18 -7.78 14.61 -25.59
N ALA A 19 -6.64 13.96 -25.45
CA ALA A 19 -5.84 13.53 -26.58
C ALA A 19 -5.31 12.13 -26.24
N VAL A 20 -5.79 11.15 -26.99
CA VAL A 20 -5.27 9.79 -26.97
C VAL A 20 -3.85 9.85 -27.53
N PHE A 21 -2.85 9.69 -26.68
CA PHE A 21 -1.46 9.52 -27.11
C PHE A 21 -0.92 8.21 -26.54
N ALA A 22 -0.74 7.25 -27.45
CA ALA A 22 0.14 6.11 -27.25
C ALA A 22 1.58 6.65 -27.12
N GLY A 23 2.06 6.74 -25.88
CA GLY A 23 3.41 7.21 -25.56
C GLY A 23 4.24 6.09 -24.99
N ALA A 24 5.30 5.69 -25.69
CA ALA A 24 6.30 4.75 -25.23
C ALA A 24 6.81 5.13 -23.83
N ALA A 25 6.71 4.19 -22.89
CA ALA A 25 7.30 4.32 -21.56
C ALA A 25 8.83 4.33 -21.71
N VAL A 26 9.42 5.52 -21.72
CA VAL A 26 10.88 5.67 -21.66
C VAL A 26 11.32 5.41 -20.23
N THR A 27 11.87 4.23 -20.09
CA THR A 27 12.37 3.61 -18.87
C THR A 27 13.45 4.46 -18.23
N GLY A 28 13.41 4.53 -16.90
CA GLY A 28 14.66 4.46 -16.19
C GLY A 28 14.48 3.55 -15.00
N LEU A 29 15.14 2.41 -15.09
CA LEU A 29 16.13 1.97 -14.13
C LEU A 29 16.94 0.84 -14.79
N ILE A 30 18.24 0.92 -14.56
CA ILE A 30 19.23 -0.12 -14.30
C ILE A 30 18.95 -1.52 -14.90
N ASP A 31 19.89 -1.93 -15.77
CA ASP A 31 20.12 -3.27 -16.29
C ASP A 31 20.16 -4.33 -15.15
N PRO A 32 19.45 -5.47 -15.28
CA PRO A 32 19.39 -6.56 -14.29
C PRO A 32 20.73 -7.17 -13.83
N GLY A 33 21.87 -6.75 -14.38
CA GLY A 33 23.22 -7.17 -13.96
C GLY A 33 23.84 -6.41 -12.77
N MET A 34 23.17 -5.47 -12.12
CA MET A 34 23.79 -4.49 -11.20
C MET A 34 23.46 -4.64 -9.70
N ALA A 35 23.07 -5.82 -9.24
CA ALA A 35 22.67 -6.07 -7.86
C ALA A 35 23.78 -6.02 -6.78
N LEU A 36 24.96 -5.49 -7.13
CA LEU A 36 26.04 -5.14 -6.20
C LEU A 36 26.03 -3.62 -5.88
N ALA A 37 24.88 -2.96 -6.01
CA ALA A 37 24.71 -1.50 -5.97
C ALA A 37 24.87 -0.84 -4.58
N ASN A 38 25.87 -1.27 -3.79
CA ASN A 38 26.45 -0.40 -2.76
C ASN A 38 27.57 0.51 -3.34
N THR A 39 27.89 0.42 -4.63
CA THR A 39 29.12 1.07 -5.17
C THR A 39 29.04 1.81 -6.52
N ASP A 40 28.04 1.65 -7.39
CA ASP A 40 28.02 2.36 -8.68
C ASP A 40 27.42 3.77 -8.58
N LEU A 41 28.31 4.77 -8.46
CA LEU A 41 27.95 6.18 -8.51
C LEU A 41 27.22 6.56 -9.80
N ALA A 42 27.56 5.94 -10.93
CA ALA A 42 26.96 6.25 -12.22
C ALA A 42 25.51 5.77 -12.28
N ALA A 43 25.20 4.57 -11.78
CA ALA A 43 23.84 4.07 -11.64
C ALA A 43 22.98 4.99 -10.76
N HIS A 44 23.49 5.40 -9.59
CA HIS A 44 22.76 6.32 -8.73
C HIS A 44 22.49 7.67 -9.43
N ARG A 45 23.51 8.27 -10.07
CA ARG A 45 23.32 9.52 -10.82
C ARG A 45 22.30 9.39 -11.95
N ARG A 46 22.30 8.26 -12.68
CA ARG A 46 21.28 7.98 -13.71
C ARG A 46 19.87 7.90 -13.12
N ALA A 47 19.71 7.24 -11.97
CA ALA A 47 18.43 7.12 -11.29
C ALA A 47 17.89 8.49 -10.85
N VAL A 48 18.70 9.32 -10.18
CA VAL A 48 18.31 10.67 -9.76
C VAL A 48 17.98 11.57 -10.95
N LYS A 49 18.74 11.47 -12.05
CA LYS A 49 18.47 12.23 -13.28
C LYS A 49 17.11 11.87 -13.86
N LEU A 50 16.81 10.58 -13.98
CA LEU A 50 15.49 10.15 -14.44
C LEU A 50 14.37 10.62 -13.51
N ALA A 51 14.53 10.48 -12.19
CA ALA A 51 13.55 10.95 -11.22
C ALA A 51 13.28 12.46 -11.36
N SER A 52 14.31 13.24 -11.66
CA SER A 52 14.22 14.68 -11.94
C SER A 52 13.50 14.98 -13.27
N GLU A 53 13.82 14.24 -14.33
CA GLU A 53 13.14 14.35 -15.63
C GLU A 53 11.66 13.97 -15.54
N ASN A 54 11.33 12.91 -14.77
CA ASN A 54 9.96 12.53 -14.46
C ASN A 54 9.21 13.66 -13.74
N ALA A 55 9.84 14.30 -12.75
CA ALA A 55 9.25 15.45 -12.08
C ALA A 55 8.96 16.61 -13.05
N ALA A 56 9.91 16.91 -13.93
CA ALA A 56 9.74 17.97 -14.93
C ALA A 56 8.58 17.65 -15.90
N ARG A 57 8.51 16.41 -16.42
CA ARG A 57 7.41 15.96 -17.30
C ARG A 57 6.05 16.04 -16.62
N ASN A 58 5.99 15.81 -15.32
CA ASN A 58 4.77 15.85 -14.53
C ASN A 58 4.45 17.25 -13.95
N GLY A 59 5.21 18.30 -14.33
CA GLY A 59 4.98 19.67 -13.87
C GLY A 59 5.26 19.88 -12.37
N LEU A 60 6.08 19.02 -11.76
CA LEU A 60 6.42 19.11 -10.34
C LEU A 60 7.59 20.06 -10.06
N VAL A 61 8.39 20.39 -11.07
CA VAL A 61 9.47 21.38 -10.94
C VAL A 61 8.85 22.77 -10.81
N VAL A 62 8.90 23.33 -9.61
CA VAL A 62 8.21 24.57 -9.24
C VAL A 62 9.04 25.41 -8.29
N THR A 63 8.99 26.73 -8.46
CA THR A 63 9.55 27.69 -7.51
C THR A 63 8.44 28.12 -6.55
N PRO A 64 8.52 27.82 -5.24
CA PRO A 64 7.50 28.24 -4.30
C PRO A 64 7.56 29.76 -4.06
N GLU A 65 6.42 30.32 -3.66
CA GLU A 65 6.35 31.71 -3.22
C GLU A 65 7.24 31.91 -1.98
N ARG A 66 8.05 32.96 -2.00
CA ARG A 66 8.96 33.31 -0.91
C ARG A 66 8.18 33.83 0.30
N LYS A 67 8.40 33.23 1.47
CA LYS A 67 7.77 33.61 2.75
C LYS A 67 8.77 34.15 3.78
N LEU A 68 10.02 33.74 3.68
CA LEU A 68 11.10 34.09 4.60
C LEU A 68 12.10 35.01 3.90
N ALA A 69 12.51 36.07 4.60
CA ALA A 69 13.45 37.08 4.11
C ALA A 69 14.81 36.96 4.80
N GLY A 70 15.81 37.64 4.24
CA GLY A 70 17.18 37.66 4.77
C GLY A 70 18.16 36.77 4.01
N ASP A 71 19.43 36.92 4.37
CA ASP A 71 20.56 36.16 3.82
C ASP A 71 20.88 34.89 4.64
N VAL A 72 20.24 34.73 5.80
CA VAL A 72 20.31 33.52 6.63
C VAL A 72 18.89 33.07 6.93
N VAL A 73 18.53 31.87 6.51
CA VAL A 73 17.21 31.27 6.75
C VAL A 73 17.40 29.89 7.38
N SER A 74 16.61 29.59 8.41
CA SER A 74 16.60 28.29 9.06
C SER A 74 15.18 27.82 9.35
N LEU A 75 14.94 26.55 9.06
CA LEU A 75 13.73 25.79 9.39
C LEU A 75 13.99 24.78 10.52
N ALA A 76 15.13 24.90 11.22
CA ALA A 76 15.55 23.98 12.28
C ALA A 76 14.50 23.84 13.40
N GLN A 77 13.73 24.88 13.69
CA GLN A 77 12.65 24.86 14.69
C GLN A 77 11.53 23.86 14.38
N TYR A 78 11.37 23.44 13.12
CA TYR A 78 10.38 22.45 12.70
C TYR A 78 10.91 21.02 12.72
N GLN A 79 12.20 20.83 13.01
CA GLN A 79 12.79 19.50 13.00
C GLN A 79 12.52 18.75 14.32
N THR A 80 12.37 17.44 14.18
CA THR A 80 12.34 16.44 15.27
C THR A 80 13.76 16.04 15.67
N GLY A 81 13.89 15.13 16.63
CA GLY A 81 15.18 14.57 17.08
C GLY A 81 16.04 13.98 15.94
N PHE A 82 17.34 13.87 16.18
CA PHE A 82 18.29 13.25 15.26
C PHE A 82 18.21 11.71 15.40
N LYS A 83 18.20 11.02 14.26
CA LYS A 83 18.14 9.55 14.19
C LYS A 83 19.37 9.00 13.45
N ASN A 84 19.56 7.69 13.51
CA ASN A 84 20.73 7.02 12.92
C ASN A 84 20.31 5.85 12.04
N GLN A 85 20.66 5.92 10.75
CA GLN A 85 20.36 4.90 9.76
C GLN A 85 21.26 3.65 9.87
N GLY A 86 22.38 3.75 10.58
CA GLY A 86 23.42 2.73 10.64
C GLY A 86 24.02 2.42 9.26
N SER A 87 24.34 1.15 9.02
CA SER A 87 24.98 0.69 7.77
C SER A 87 24.01 0.31 6.65
N ARG A 88 22.69 0.56 6.81
CA ARG A 88 21.66 0.01 5.90
C ARG A 88 21.45 0.78 4.58
N GLY A 89 22.06 1.95 4.40
CA GLY A 89 21.87 2.75 3.17
C GLY A 89 20.42 3.23 2.96
N THR A 90 19.70 3.53 4.06
CA THR A 90 18.29 3.97 4.12
C THR A 90 18.12 5.50 4.18
N CYS A 91 19.16 6.27 3.88
CA CYS A 91 19.23 7.73 4.11
C CYS A 91 18.08 8.52 3.46
N TYR A 92 17.66 8.12 2.27
CA TYR A 92 16.54 8.75 1.57
C TYR A 92 15.23 8.61 2.35
N ALA A 93 14.99 7.46 3.01
CA ALA A 93 13.84 7.27 3.88
C ALA A 93 13.92 8.18 5.12
N PHE A 94 15.10 8.31 5.75
CA PHE A 94 15.30 9.25 6.87
C PHE A 94 15.08 10.71 6.49
N ALA A 95 15.67 11.15 5.37
CA ALA A 95 15.50 12.52 4.90
C ALA A 95 14.03 12.80 4.50
N GLY A 96 13.38 11.86 3.82
CA GLY A 96 11.97 11.94 3.45
C GLY A 96 11.04 11.99 4.66
N VAL A 97 11.22 11.10 5.63
CA VAL A 97 10.44 11.07 6.87
C VAL A 97 10.62 12.34 7.68
N ALA A 98 11.85 12.82 7.86
CA ALA A 98 12.11 14.07 8.56
C ALA A 98 11.44 15.29 7.88
N ALA A 99 11.39 15.31 6.55
CA ALA A 99 10.65 16.35 5.81
C ALA A 99 9.13 16.29 6.07
N VAL A 100 8.56 15.09 6.16
CA VAL A 100 7.13 14.89 6.46
C VAL A 100 6.82 15.30 7.90
N GLU A 101 7.63 14.87 8.87
CA GLU A 101 7.52 15.28 10.28
C GLU A 101 7.55 16.81 10.41
N ALA A 102 8.50 17.46 9.74
CA ALA A 102 8.61 18.92 9.75
C ALA A 102 7.39 19.61 9.12
N ALA A 103 6.83 19.04 8.05
CA ALA A 103 5.59 19.54 7.45
C ALA A 103 4.39 19.43 8.41
N TYR A 104 4.26 18.33 9.17
CA TYR A 104 3.23 18.18 10.19
C TYR A 104 3.42 19.16 11.36
N LYS A 105 4.65 19.33 11.85
CA LYS A 105 4.98 20.29 12.91
C LYS A 105 4.67 21.73 12.48
N ARG A 106 5.02 22.09 11.25
CA ARG A 106 4.71 23.41 10.68
C ARG A 106 3.21 23.65 10.47
N LYS A 107 2.47 22.65 9.98
CA LYS A 107 1.04 22.82 9.65
C LYS A 107 0.12 22.73 10.86
N TYR A 108 0.40 21.81 11.79
CA TYR A 108 -0.50 21.48 12.90
C TYR A 108 0.12 21.66 14.29
N GLY A 109 1.41 22.03 14.38
CA GLY A 109 2.09 22.16 15.68
C GLY A 109 2.34 20.84 16.40
N VAL A 110 2.22 19.70 15.71
CA VAL A 110 2.40 18.37 16.30
C VAL A 110 3.80 17.83 16.08
N GLU A 111 4.38 17.24 17.12
CA GLU A 111 5.63 16.50 17.01
C GLU A 111 5.31 15.03 16.76
N LEU A 112 5.81 14.49 15.65
CA LEU A 112 5.62 13.11 15.23
C LEU A 112 6.96 12.38 15.20
N ASP A 113 6.92 11.11 15.52
CA ASP A 113 8.02 10.17 15.30
C ASP A 113 7.51 9.10 14.34
N LEU A 114 7.87 9.21 13.06
CA LEU A 114 7.35 8.39 11.97
C LEU A 114 8.35 7.30 11.57
N SER A 115 7.83 6.20 11.02
CA SER A 115 8.65 5.02 10.74
C SER A 115 9.44 5.11 9.43
N GLU A 116 10.76 5.30 9.55
CA GLU A 116 11.68 5.14 8.41
C GLU A 116 11.74 3.70 7.93
N HIS A 117 11.58 2.73 8.83
CA HIS A 117 11.61 1.32 8.46
C HIS A 117 10.48 0.95 7.50
N TYR A 118 9.27 1.40 7.83
CA TYR A 118 8.10 1.21 6.99
C TYR A 118 8.23 1.97 5.67
N ALA A 119 8.64 3.25 5.71
CA ALA A 119 8.84 4.05 4.50
C ALA A 119 9.84 3.40 3.53
N PHE A 120 10.95 2.90 4.06
CA PHE A 120 11.97 2.18 3.28
C PHE A 120 11.42 0.86 2.72
N HIS A 121 10.80 0.03 3.56
CA HIS A 121 10.22 -1.24 3.15
C HIS A 121 9.22 -1.08 2.01
N MET A 122 8.28 -0.14 2.16
CA MET A 122 7.24 0.12 1.16
C MET A 122 7.85 0.52 -0.17
N ASN A 123 8.85 1.42 -0.17
CA ASN A 123 9.54 1.80 -1.38
C ASN A 123 10.22 0.61 -2.09
N LYS A 124 10.77 -0.35 -1.35
CA LYS A 124 11.42 -1.53 -1.92
C LYS A 124 10.44 -2.54 -2.49
N VAL A 125 9.39 -2.85 -1.74
CA VAL A 125 8.44 -3.92 -2.08
C VAL A 125 7.42 -3.47 -3.13
N PHE A 126 7.04 -2.18 -3.11
CA PHE A 126 6.05 -1.65 -4.04
C PHE A 126 6.62 -1.42 -5.44
N GLU A 127 7.91 -1.14 -5.55
CA GLU A 127 8.53 -0.88 -6.84
C GLU A 127 8.63 -2.18 -7.64
N LEU A 128 7.78 -2.31 -8.65
CA LEU A 128 7.80 -3.39 -9.63
C LEU A 128 8.90 -3.13 -10.67
N TYR A 129 9.67 -4.10 -11.15
CA TYR A 129 10.61 -3.83 -12.25
C TYR A 129 9.89 -3.44 -13.55
N GLY A 130 10.41 -2.42 -14.25
CA GLY A 130 9.76 -1.87 -15.45
C GLY A 130 9.71 -2.85 -16.62
N ASP A 131 10.61 -3.82 -16.63
CA ASP A 131 10.72 -4.90 -17.61
C ASP A 131 10.12 -6.22 -17.12
N TYR A 132 9.30 -6.21 -16.05
CA TYR A 132 8.80 -7.41 -15.36
C TYR A 132 8.37 -8.53 -16.32
N ALA A 133 7.50 -8.22 -17.28
CA ALA A 133 6.92 -9.24 -18.16
C ALA A 133 7.92 -9.91 -19.10
N SER A 134 9.02 -9.24 -19.44
CA SER A 134 10.12 -9.77 -20.26
C SER A 134 11.34 -10.22 -19.46
N SER A 135 11.40 -9.85 -18.19
CA SER A 135 12.55 -10.10 -17.32
C SER A 135 12.69 -11.58 -16.97
N THR A 136 13.94 -12.02 -16.80
CA THR A 136 14.30 -13.35 -16.28
C THR A 136 14.68 -13.33 -14.80
N THR A 137 14.73 -12.15 -14.17
CA THR A 137 15.05 -11.98 -12.74
C THR A 137 14.07 -12.78 -11.90
N PRO A 138 14.48 -13.63 -10.95
CA PRO A 138 13.58 -14.56 -10.25
C PRO A 138 12.50 -13.91 -9.37
N HIS A 139 12.63 -12.62 -9.10
CA HIS A 139 11.72 -11.78 -8.34
C HIS A 139 11.33 -10.51 -9.11
N GLU A 140 10.28 -9.84 -8.68
CA GLU A 140 9.64 -8.71 -9.37
C GLU A 140 9.94 -7.34 -8.77
N ASN A 141 10.47 -7.32 -7.55
CA ASN A 141 10.69 -6.11 -6.76
C ASN A 141 11.98 -6.21 -5.95
N ASN A 142 12.41 -5.06 -5.44
CA ASN A 142 13.58 -4.97 -4.59
C ASN A 142 13.26 -5.44 -3.15
N SER A 143 14.28 -5.69 -2.34
CA SER A 143 14.13 -6.10 -0.93
C SER A 143 14.50 -4.97 0.03
N SER A 144 13.83 -4.94 1.19
CA SER A 144 14.20 -4.11 2.33
C SER A 144 15.40 -4.67 3.12
N TYR A 145 15.83 -5.91 2.84
CA TYR A 145 16.99 -6.49 3.49
C TYR A 145 18.30 -5.83 3.06
N TRP A 146 18.49 -5.58 1.76
CA TRP A 146 19.72 -4.97 1.25
C TRP A 146 19.59 -3.48 0.94
N GLY A 147 20.72 -2.77 1.08
CA GLY A 147 20.78 -1.32 1.12
C GLY A 147 20.86 -0.60 -0.23
N PHE A 148 20.68 0.73 -0.14
CA PHE A 148 20.90 1.80 -1.13
C PHE A 148 20.45 1.58 -2.59
N GLN A 149 19.15 1.78 -2.84
CA GLN A 149 18.60 2.14 -4.16
C GLN A 149 17.37 3.03 -3.92
N GLY A 150 17.55 4.35 -3.91
CA GLY A 150 16.48 5.31 -3.68
C GLY A 150 16.99 6.74 -3.86
N SER A 151 16.06 7.69 -3.89
CA SER A 151 16.35 9.11 -4.05
C SER A 151 15.31 9.97 -3.32
N SER A 152 15.35 11.27 -3.52
CA SER A 152 14.35 12.21 -3.01
C SER A 152 12.92 11.92 -3.50
N ASP A 153 12.75 11.13 -4.56
CA ASP A 153 11.45 10.63 -5.05
C ASP A 153 10.65 9.79 -4.04
N ILE A 154 11.25 9.42 -2.90
CA ILE A 154 10.52 8.89 -1.75
C ILE A 154 9.35 9.79 -1.32
N ILE A 155 9.42 11.10 -1.53
CA ILE A 155 8.31 12.02 -1.27
C ILE A 155 7.11 11.71 -2.18
N ASP A 156 7.36 11.39 -3.44
CA ASP A 156 6.36 10.98 -4.43
C ASP A 156 5.70 9.66 -3.99
N HIS A 157 6.49 8.74 -3.41
CA HIS A 157 6.01 7.47 -2.87
C HIS A 157 5.18 7.64 -1.59
N ILE A 158 5.60 8.49 -0.65
CA ILE A 158 4.84 8.76 0.59
C ILE A 158 3.51 9.46 0.27
N ALA A 159 3.39 10.17 -0.85
CA ALA A 159 2.11 10.70 -1.32
C ALA A 159 1.10 9.61 -1.71
N ARG A 160 1.58 8.41 -2.06
CA ARG A 160 0.79 7.27 -2.52
C ARG A 160 0.68 6.15 -1.48
N ALA A 161 1.65 6.06 -0.57
CA ALA A 161 1.72 5.08 0.49
C ALA A 161 1.99 5.80 1.82
N ALA A 162 0.96 5.94 2.64
CA ALA A 162 1.06 6.54 3.96
C ALA A 162 2.03 5.75 4.86
N ILE A 163 2.57 6.44 5.85
CA ILE A 163 3.49 5.87 6.83
C ILE A 163 2.85 5.89 8.24
N PRO A 164 3.14 4.90 9.09
CA PRO A 164 2.72 4.88 10.48
C PRO A 164 3.72 5.62 11.37
N ALA A 165 3.37 5.77 12.65
CA ALA A 165 4.32 6.16 13.68
C ALA A 165 5.41 5.07 13.87
N GLU A 166 6.60 5.48 14.28
CA GLU A 166 7.75 4.62 14.56
C GLU A 166 7.41 3.50 15.55
N SER A 167 6.54 3.78 16.54
CA SER A 167 6.08 2.80 17.52
C SER A 167 5.39 1.56 16.92
N TYR A 168 4.87 1.64 15.70
CA TYR A 168 4.25 0.50 15.02
C TYR A 168 5.21 -0.33 14.19
N ALA A 169 6.31 0.26 13.70
CA ALA A 169 7.34 -0.42 12.93
C ALA A 169 8.71 0.21 13.27
N PRO A 170 9.30 -0.15 14.41
CA PRO A 170 10.55 0.43 14.85
C PRO A 170 11.70 0.16 13.88
N TYR A 171 12.63 1.09 13.78
CA TYR A 171 13.79 0.95 12.92
C TYR A 171 14.71 -0.18 13.37
N LEU A 172 14.92 -1.12 12.44
CA LEU A 172 15.87 -2.21 12.58
C LEU A 172 17.19 -1.83 11.93
N ASP A 173 18.29 -1.88 12.67
CA ASP A 173 19.64 -1.78 12.09
C ASP A 173 20.03 -3.08 11.36
N GLY A 174 21.20 -3.09 10.71
CA GLY A 174 21.69 -4.25 9.95
C GLY A 174 21.79 -5.52 10.79
N GLY A 175 22.25 -5.42 12.04
CA GLY A 175 22.39 -6.59 12.92
C GLY A 175 21.05 -7.22 13.27
N ARG A 176 20.03 -6.41 13.55
CA ARG A 176 18.66 -6.91 13.79
C ARG A 176 18.02 -7.48 12.53
N MET A 177 18.25 -6.88 11.36
CA MET A 177 17.81 -7.43 10.07
C MET A 177 18.43 -8.81 9.81
N ASP A 178 19.73 -8.98 10.09
CA ASP A 178 20.44 -10.25 9.95
C ASP A 178 19.90 -11.31 10.91
N GLN A 179 19.64 -10.95 12.16
CA GLN A 179 19.01 -11.84 13.13
C GLN A 179 17.64 -12.34 12.66
N LEU A 180 16.80 -11.46 12.10
CA LEU A 180 15.49 -11.85 11.56
C LEU A 180 15.62 -12.83 10.39
N LYS A 181 16.54 -12.56 9.46
CA LYS A 181 16.83 -13.45 8.34
C LYS A 181 17.31 -14.81 8.84
N THR A 182 18.31 -14.85 9.72
CA THR A 182 18.86 -16.12 10.24
C THR A 182 17.84 -16.92 11.03
N ALA A 183 16.94 -16.25 11.75
CA ALA A 183 15.84 -16.90 12.48
C ALA A 183 14.72 -17.43 11.56
N THR A 184 14.71 -17.07 10.27
CA THR A 184 13.66 -17.43 9.32
C THR A 184 14.25 -18.19 8.11
N PRO A 185 14.41 -19.53 8.19
CA PRO A 185 15.03 -20.32 7.13
C PRO A 185 14.40 -20.15 5.74
N ALA A 186 13.09 -19.86 5.67
CA ALA A 186 12.37 -19.64 4.41
C ALA A 186 12.88 -18.42 3.61
N CYS A 187 13.56 -17.47 4.26
CA CYS A 187 14.19 -16.34 3.59
C CYS A 187 15.39 -16.75 2.72
N GLY A 188 15.99 -17.92 2.96
CA GLY A 188 17.21 -18.33 2.28
C GLY A 188 18.34 -17.30 2.45
N ASN A 189 19.06 -17.03 1.35
CA ASN A 189 20.23 -16.15 1.38
C ASN A 189 19.89 -14.66 1.25
N LEU A 190 18.70 -14.30 0.76
CA LEU A 190 18.31 -12.91 0.45
C LEU A 190 19.39 -12.14 -0.32
N ASP A 191 19.71 -12.66 -1.50
CA ASP A 191 20.56 -12.04 -2.51
C ASP A 191 19.77 -11.83 -3.81
N TRP A 192 20.42 -11.31 -4.85
CA TRP A 192 19.77 -11.05 -6.15
C TRP A 192 19.23 -12.29 -6.85
N ASN A 193 19.76 -13.47 -6.57
CA ASN A 193 19.29 -14.72 -7.18
C ASN A 193 18.17 -15.35 -6.36
N SER A 194 17.78 -14.73 -5.24
CA SER A 194 16.70 -15.23 -4.40
C SER A 194 15.38 -15.20 -5.14
N SER A 195 14.58 -16.23 -4.89
CA SER A 195 13.24 -16.35 -5.46
C SER A 195 12.30 -15.31 -4.86
N GLN A 196 11.19 -15.05 -5.55
CA GLN A 196 10.16 -14.17 -5.02
C GLN A 196 9.65 -14.63 -3.64
N GLU A 197 9.50 -15.93 -3.45
CA GLU A 197 8.98 -16.55 -2.23
C GLU A 197 9.94 -16.34 -1.05
N GLN A 198 11.25 -16.36 -1.30
CA GLN A 198 12.27 -16.04 -0.31
C GLN A 198 12.21 -14.57 0.11
N LEU A 199 12.02 -13.65 -0.84
CA LEU A 199 11.82 -12.24 -0.52
C LEU A 199 10.54 -12.05 0.30
N ASP A 200 9.43 -12.62 -0.15
CA ASP A 200 8.14 -12.51 0.55
C ASP A 200 8.18 -13.12 1.95
N ALA A 201 8.99 -14.17 2.14
CA ALA A 201 9.21 -14.79 3.44
C ALA A 201 9.93 -13.84 4.40
N PHE A 202 10.65 -12.83 3.92
CA PHE A 202 11.29 -11.80 4.74
C PHE A 202 10.44 -10.53 4.86
N GLU A 203 10.00 -9.98 3.72
CA GLU A 203 9.28 -8.70 3.64
C GLU A 203 7.97 -8.72 4.44
N PHE A 204 7.29 -9.87 4.49
CA PHE A 204 6.00 -10.00 5.17
C PHE A 204 6.07 -10.69 6.53
N LEU A 205 7.28 -10.86 7.11
CA LEU A 205 7.41 -11.24 8.52
C LEU A 205 6.83 -10.14 9.39
N THR A 206 5.97 -10.52 10.35
CA THR A 206 5.43 -9.59 11.35
C THR A 206 6.52 -9.01 12.24
N ALA A 207 7.65 -9.70 12.39
CA ALA A 207 8.82 -9.19 13.12
C ALA A 207 9.66 -8.17 12.32
N ASN A 208 9.52 -8.15 10.98
CA ASN A 208 10.10 -7.11 10.12
C ASN A 208 9.12 -5.93 10.02
N ILE A 209 7.93 -6.16 9.43
CA ILE A 209 6.86 -5.16 9.33
C ILE A 209 5.57 -5.73 9.94
N PRO A 210 5.21 -5.28 11.17
CA PRO A 210 3.98 -5.72 11.83
C PRO A 210 2.72 -5.36 11.04
N THR A 211 1.70 -6.21 11.13
CA THR A 211 0.38 -5.93 10.52
C THR A 211 -0.22 -4.62 11.04
N ALA A 212 -0.06 -4.33 12.34
CA ALA A 212 -0.53 -3.08 12.94
C ALA A 212 0.09 -1.83 12.28
N ALA A 213 1.32 -1.90 11.75
CA ALA A 213 1.93 -0.79 11.03
C ALA A 213 1.15 -0.44 9.75
N ARG A 214 0.71 -1.46 9.02
CA ARG A 214 -0.11 -1.31 7.80
C ARG A 214 -1.49 -0.75 8.13
N GLU A 215 -2.10 -1.23 9.21
CA GLU A 215 -3.45 -0.81 9.63
C GLU A 215 -3.51 0.60 10.22
N ASN A 216 -2.37 1.16 10.62
CA ASN A 216 -2.23 2.50 11.24
C ASN A 216 -1.44 3.49 10.37
N ALA A 217 -1.11 3.12 9.13
CA ALA A 217 -0.46 4.00 8.17
C ALA A 217 -1.41 5.12 7.73
N LYS A 218 -1.24 6.34 8.26
CA LYS A 218 -2.14 7.49 7.99
C LYS A 218 -1.42 8.77 7.59
N TYR A 219 -0.15 8.92 7.96
CA TYR A 219 0.60 10.13 7.70
C TYR A 219 1.11 10.10 6.26
N ARG A 220 0.76 11.11 5.46
CA ARG A 220 1.13 11.15 4.04
C ARG A 220 1.25 12.56 3.51
N VAL A 221 2.05 12.67 2.46
CA VAL A 221 2.15 13.86 1.64
C VAL A 221 0.86 13.98 0.82
N THR A 222 0.33 15.20 0.70
CA THR A 222 -0.83 15.51 -0.16
C THR A 222 -0.47 16.47 -1.29
N ARG A 223 0.63 17.21 -1.13
CA ARG A 223 1.19 18.07 -2.16
C ARG A 223 2.69 18.20 -1.97
N PHE A 224 3.44 18.18 -3.06
CA PHE A 224 4.89 18.30 -3.07
C PHE A 224 5.38 18.95 -4.36
N GLY A 225 6.63 19.39 -4.35
CA GLY A 225 7.31 19.93 -5.53
C GLY A 225 8.72 19.37 -5.65
N ALA A 226 9.39 19.72 -6.75
CA ALA A 226 10.74 19.34 -7.08
C ALA A 226 11.58 20.55 -7.46
N VAL A 227 12.90 20.42 -7.29
CA VAL A 227 13.89 21.31 -7.93
C VAL A 227 14.36 20.67 -9.25
N PRO A 228 14.89 21.44 -10.22
CA PRO A 228 15.43 20.88 -11.46
C PRO A 228 16.64 19.96 -11.19
N TRP A 229 17.00 19.15 -12.19
CA TRP A 229 18.27 18.42 -12.19
C TRP A 229 19.46 19.39 -12.15
N ASN A 230 20.44 19.14 -11.28
CA ASN A 230 21.56 20.04 -10.95
C ASN A 230 21.06 21.46 -10.61
N PRO A 231 20.28 21.62 -9.52
CA PRO A 231 19.71 22.92 -9.17
C PRO A 231 20.81 23.93 -8.82
N THR A 232 20.55 25.19 -9.12
CA THR A 232 21.41 26.29 -8.67
C THR A 232 21.18 26.56 -7.18
N PRO A 233 22.12 27.25 -6.49
CA PRO A 233 21.86 27.69 -5.12
C PRO A 233 20.59 28.54 -4.99
N ALA A 234 20.25 29.36 -5.99
CA ALA A 234 19.04 30.17 -5.98
C ALA A 234 17.76 29.31 -6.00
N ASP A 235 17.76 28.18 -6.70
CA ASP A 235 16.63 27.25 -6.73
C ASP A 235 16.38 26.65 -5.34
N ILE A 236 17.45 26.22 -4.66
CA ILE A 236 17.40 25.64 -3.31
C ILE A 236 17.00 26.72 -2.28
N GLU A 237 17.63 27.90 -2.34
CA GLU A 237 17.30 29.03 -1.48
C GLU A 237 15.82 29.42 -1.61
N ALA A 238 15.25 29.39 -2.82
CA ALA A 238 13.84 29.69 -3.04
C ALA A 238 12.93 28.67 -2.34
N VAL A 239 13.27 27.38 -2.36
CA VAL A 239 12.52 26.34 -1.63
C VAL A 239 12.56 26.57 -0.12
N ILE A 240 13.76 26.75 0.44
CA ILE A 240 13.94 27.01 1.88
C ILE A 240 13.25 28.31 2.29
N ALA A 241 13.40 29.38 1.51
CA ALA A 241 12.76 30.66 1.77
C ALA A 241 11.23 30.63 1.55
N GLY A 242 10.71 29.64 0.80
CA GLY A 242 9.28 29.34 0.72
C GLY A 242 8.72 28.64 1.97
N GLY A 243 9.59 28.29 2.92
CA GLY A 243 9.24 27.62 4.17
C GLY A 243 9.18 26.09 4.07
N TYR A 244 9.91 25.50 3.11
CA TYR A 244 9.92 24.07 2.87
C TYR A 244 11.35 23.52 2.94
N GLU A 245 11.52 22.40 3.62
CA GLU A 245 12.77 21.65 3.64
C GLU A 245 12.96 20.89 2.31
N LEU A 246 14.21 20.76 1.86
CA LEU A 246 14.54 20.04 0.62
C LEU A 246 15.19 18.69 0.96
N VAL A 247 14.53 17.61 0.59
CA VAL A 247 15.14 16.28 0.50
C VAL A 247 16.04 16.30 -0.72
N ALA A 248 17.35 16.34 -0.52
CA ALA A 248 18.33 16.58 -1.56
C ALA A 248 19.14 15.33 -1.86
N ASP A 249 19.25 15.02 -3.15
CA ASP A 249 20.06 13.92 -3.66
C ASP A 249 21.51 14.36 -3.81
N VAL A 250 22.44 13.60 -3.24
CA VAL A 250 23.87 13.78 -3.41
C VAL A 250 24.51 12.44 -3.82
N PRO A 251 25.74 12.41 -4.34
CA PRO A 251 26.43 11.15 -4.66
C PRO A 251 26.33 10.09 -3.55
N LYS A 252 25.63 8.97 -3.84
CA LYS A 252 25.44 7.81 -2.95
C LYS A 252 24.75 8.10 -1.62
N HIS A 253 24.05 9.23 -1.49
CA HIS A 253 23.42 9.62 -0.23
C HIS A 253 22.24 10.58 -0.45
N CYS A 254 21.42 10.75 0.58
CA CYS A 254 20.35 11.74 0.61
C CYS A 254 20.40 12.48 1.94
N ILE A 255 20.21 13.79 1.89
CA ILE A 255 20.26 14.67 3.04
C ILE A 255 19.01 15.56 3.08
N LEU A 256 18.70 16.12 4.24
CA LEU A 256 17.64 17.11 4.36
C LEU A 256 18.26 18.49 4.56
N ILE A 257 18.12 19.36 3.56
CA ILE A 257 18.50 20.77 3.67
C ILE A 257 17.37 21.51 4.37
N VAL A 258 17.69 22.13 5.51
CA VAL A 258 16.73 22.82 6.39
C VAL A 258 17.00 24.32 6.50
N GLY A 259 18.07 24.82 5.88
CA GLY A 259 18.46 26.21 6.00
C GLY A 259 19.61 26.57 5.07
N PHE A 260 19.92 27.86 5.02
CA PHE A 260 21.08 28.37 4.31
C PHE A 260 21.65 29.62 4.98
N ASP A 261 22.95 29.84 4.79
CA ASP A 261 23.67 31.08 5.08
C ASP A 261 24.33 31.54 3.78
N ARG A 262 23.77 32.56 3.14
CA ARG A 262 24.24 33.09 1.87
C ARG A 262 25.56 33.84 2.00
N ILE A 263 25.82 34.43 3.17
CA ILE A 263 27.06 35.17 3.44
C ILE A 263 28.23 34.18 3.48
N LYS A 264 28.05 33.06 4.19
CA LYS A 264 29.05 31.97 4.24
C LYS A 264 29.01 31.04 3.04
N ARG A 265 27.92 31.07 2.27
CA ARG A 265 27.61 30.15 1.16
C ARG A 265 27.57 28.70 1.61
N GLU A 266 26.78 28.44 2.66
CA GLU A 266 26.63 27.12 3.27
C GLU A 266 25.15 26.74 3.43
N TRP A 267 24.86 25.45 3.26
CA TRP A 267 23.59 24.82 3.60
C TRP A 267 23.61 24.36 5.05
N LEU A 268 22.49 24.52 5.76
CA LEU A 268 22.25 23.87 7.04
C LEU A 268 21.52 22.54 6.80
N VAL A 269 22.10 21.43 7.26
CA VAL A 269 21.68 20.08 6.86
C VAL A 269 21.39 19.22 8.08
N LYS A 270 20.26 18.50 8.05
CA LYS A 270 19.97 17.37 8.93
C LYS A 270 20.38 16.08 8.22
N ASN A 271 21.28 15.33 8.85
CA ASN A 271 21.78 14.05 8.35
C ASN A 271 21.32 12.89 9.25
N SER A 272 21.58 11.65 8.81
CA SER A 272 21.12 10.41 9.46
C SER A 272 22.25 9.48 9.91
N TRP A 273 23.42 10.00 10.28
CA TRP A 273 24.57 9.19 10.75
C TRP A 273 24.79 9.27 12.27
N GLY A 274 23.84 9.85 13.00
CA GLY A 274 23.93 9.96 14.46
C GLY A 274 24.81 11.11 14.94
N GLU A 275 24.99 12.15 14.14
CA GLU A 275 25.79 13.34 14.52
C GLU A 275 25.20 14.11 15.70
N ASN A 276 23.90 13.93 15.97
CA ASN A 276 23.13 14.62 17.03
C ASN A 276 23.20 16.15 16.95
N LYS A 277 23.46 16.68 15.75
CA LYS A 277 23.47 18.12 15.44
C LYS A 277 23.26 18.31 13.94
N PHE A 278 22.85 19.51 13.55
CA PHE A 278 22.91 19.92 12.16
C PHE A 278 24.38 20.08 11.72
N ILE A 279 24.65 19.74 10.47
CA ILE A 279 25.95 19.96 9.83
C ILE A 279 25.82 21.08 8.80
N THR A 280 26.96 21.65 8.40
CA THR A 280 27.02 22.63 7.31
C THR A 280 27.67 22.01 6.08
N VAL A 281 27.14 22.35 4.90
CA VAL A 281 27.67 21.88 3.60
C VAL A 281 27.88 23.09 2.68
N PRO A 282 29.09 23.37 2.18
CA PRO A 282 29.32 24.48 1.27
C PRO A 282 28.48 24.39 -0.02
N TYR A 283 28.08 25.52 -0.58
CA TYR A 283 27.30 25.56 -1.84
C TYR A 283 28.02 24.89 -3.01
N ASN A 284 29.35 24.94 -3.01
CA ASN A 284 30.23 24.39 -4.03
C ASN A 284 30.95 23.11 -3.57
N ASP A 285 30.37 22.37 -2.62
CA ASP A 285 30.94 21.11 -2.17
C ASP A 285 31.06 20.11 -3.34
N GLN A 286 32.28 19.62 -3.58
CA GLN A 286 32.57 18.71 -4.68
C GLN A 286 32.23 17.25 -4.35
N THR A 287 32.14 16.91 -3.07
CA THR A 287 31.80 15.58 -2.57
C THR A 287 30.29 15.40 -2.57
N TRP A 288 29.55 16.42 -2.13
CA TRP A 288 28.09 16.45 -2.05
C TRP A 288 27.47 17.54 -2.95
N PRO A 289 27.73 17.51 -4.27
CA PRO A 289 26.99 18.33 -5.19
C PRO A 289 25.51 17.91 -5.15
N ILE A 290 24.62 18.89 -5.05
CA ILE A 290 23.18 18.63 -5.09
C ILE A 290 22.80 18.28 -6.53
N LEU A 291 22.28 17.07 -6.71
CA LEU A 291 21.92 16.52 -8.02
C LEU A 291 20.45 16.80 -8.38
N GLY A 292 19.60 16.93 -7.36
CA GLY A 292 18.16 17.11 -7.48
C GLY A 292 17.51 17.08 -6.11
N GLY A 293 16.18 17.15 -6.05
CA GLY A 293 15.47 17.06 -4.79
C GLY A 293 13.95 17.19 -4.87
N ARG A 294 13.30 16.87 -3.74
CA ARG A 294 11.86 16.99 -3.50
C ARG A 294 11.60 17.75 -2.21
N PHE A 295 10.48 18.46 -2.14
CA PHE A 295 10.05 19.18 -0.95
C PHE A 295 8.55 19.02 -0.69
N VAL A 296 8.17 18.88 0.57
CA VAL A 296 6.79 18.65 1.00
C VAL A 296 6.05 19.98 1.13
N GLN A 297 5.04 20.20 0.29
CA GLN A 297 4.23 21.42 0.32
C GLN A 297 3.04 21.29 1.27
N ASP A 298 2.41 20.12 1.32
CA ASP A 298 1.27 19.86 2.18
C ASP A 298 1.14 18.39 2.60
N VAL A 299 0.51 18.15 3.74
CA VAL A 299 0.28 16.83 4.36
C VAL A 299 -1.18 16.63 4.74
N ALA A 300 -1.59 15.37 4.84
CA ALA A 300 -2.94 14.99 5.25
C ALA A 300 -3.28 15.49 6.66
N ASP A 301 -4.58 15.50 7.00
CA ASP A 301 -5.04 15.82 8.36
C ASP A 301 -4.39 14.89 9.40
N VAL A 302 -4.03 15.42 10.58
CA VAL A 302 -3.43 14.62 11.67
C VAL A 302 -4.37 13.49 12.16
N ASN A 303 -5.68 13.72 12.01
CA ASN A 303 -6.75 12.78 12.33
C ASN A 303 -7.27 12.03 11.09
N ALA A 304 -6.55 12.09 9.96
CA ALA A 304 -6.90 11.30 8.79
C ALA A 304 -7.02 9.81 9.15
N SER A 305 -8.04 9.15 8.61
CA SER A 305 -8.15 7.71 8.72
C SER A 305 -6.93 7.02 8.09
N PRO A 306 -6.50 5.87 8.63
CA PRO A 306 -5.51 5.02 7.98
C PRO A 306 -5.86 4.75 6.52
N GLN A 307 -4.82 4.64 5.70
CA GLN A 307 -4.98 4.28 4.30
C GLN A 307 -5.40 2.82 4.22
N TRP A 308 -6.62 2.58 3.74
CA TRP A 308 -7.23 1.25 3.76
C TRP A 308 -6.51 0.24 2.89
N ASP A 309 -5.95 0.69 1.76
CA ASP A 309 -5.27 -0.20 0.84
C ASP A 309 -3.96 -0.79 1.42
N ALA A 310 -3.33 -0.13 2.39
CA ALA A 310 -2.16 -0.65 3.10
C ALA A 310 -2.49 -1.94 3.88
N ALA A 311 -3.72 -2.09 4.35
CA ALA A 311 -4.16 -3.27 5.07
C ALA A 311 -4.29 -4.51 4.17
N TRP A 312 -4.26 -4.38 2.84
CA TRP A 312 -4.19 -5.53 1.92
C TRP A 312 -2.80 -6.16 1.85
N LEU A 313 -1.74 -5.46 2.26
CA LEU A 313 -0.38 -5.91 1.98
C LEU A 313 0.01 -7.14 2.81
N GLY A 314 0.75 -8.05 2.19
CA GLY A 314 1.24 -9.29 2.76
C GLY A 314 0.42 -10.52 2.38
N ARG A 315 0.55 -11.55 3.21
CA ARG A 315 0.02 -12.89 2.96
C ARG A 315 -1.43 -13.03 3.40
N TRP A 316 -2.22 -13.70 2.58
CA TRP A 316 -3.62 -14.04 2.83
C TRP A 316 -3.85 -15.50 2.48
N GLN A 317 -4.45 -16.25 3.39
CA GLN A 317 -5.10 -17.50 3.06
C GLN A 317 -6.36 -17.17 2.26
N MET A 318 -6.47 -17.73 1.08
CA MET A 318 -7.59 -17.51 0.17
C MET A 318 -8.34 -18.81 -0.04
N ASP A 319 -9.66 -18.75 0.03
CA ASP A 319 -10.56 -19.80 -0.39
C ASP A 319 -11.57 -19.20 -1.36
N HIS A 320 -11.59 -19.70 -2.59
CA HIS A 320 -12.55 -19.31 -3.61
C HIS A 320 -13.31 -20.55 -4.08
N ASP A 321 -14.50 -20.76 -3.53
CA ASP A 321 -15.34 -21.92 -3.83
C ASP A 321 -14.70 -23.27 -3.46
N GLY A 322 -13.98 -23.34 -2.34
CA GLY A 322 -13.28 -24.51 -1.81
C GLY A 322 -11.90 -24.77 -2.42
N TRP A 323 -11.49 -23.93 -3.37
CA TRP A 323 -10.13 -23.93 -3.89
C TRP A 323 -9.28 -23.05 -2.98
N ARG A 324 -8.33 -23.67 -2.28
CA ARG A 324 -7.49 -23.00 -1.28
C ARG A 324 -6.10 -22.68 -1.82
N GLY A 325 -5.56 -21.56 -1.37
CA GLY A 325 -4.19 -21.16 -1.68
C GLY A 325 -3.73 -19.95 -0.85
N GLU A 326 -2.53 -19.47 -1.14
CA GLU A 326 -1.97 -18.28 -0.51
C GLU A 326 -1.90 -17.13 -1.52
N LEU A 327 -2.60 -16.04 -1.25
CA LEU A 327 -2.51 -14.78 -1.99
C LEU A 327 -1.50 -13.86 -1.30
N VAL A 328 -0.43 -13.50 -2.00
CA VAL A 328 0.57 -12.53 -1.53
C VAL A 328 0.40 -11.22 -2.28
N ILE A 329 0.02 -10.17 -1.56
CA ILE A 329 -0.17 -8.82 -2.11
C ILE A 329 1.01 -7.96 -1.71
N ARG A 330 1.79 -7.52 -2.69
CA ARG A 330 3.01 -6.72 -2.48
C ARG A 330 2.78 -5.23 -2.64
N ARG A 331 1.78 -4.87 -3.43
CA ARG A 331 1.42 -3.49 -3.73
C ARG A 331 -0.05 -3.37 -4.11
N THR A 332 -0.58 -2.17 -3.96
CA THR A 332 -1.94 -1.79 -4.38
C THR A 332 -1.95 -0.65 -5.39
N THR A 333 -0.78 -0.12 -5.70
CA THR A 333 -0.55 0.95 -6.68
C THR A 333 0.79 0.71 -7.36
N ASP A 334 0.92 1.17 -8.60
CA ASP A 334 2.20 1.36 -9.25
C ASP A 334 2.62 2.82 -9.08
N PHE A 335 3.87 3.04 -8.69
CA PHE A 335 4.42 4.39 -8.50
C PHE A 335 4.69 5.10 -9.84
N ARG A 336 4.71 4.36 -10.95
CA ARG A 336 4.94 4.89 -12.30
C ARG A 336 3.67 5.22 -13.06
N SER A 337 2.53 4.66 -12.65
CA SER A 337 1.23 4.91 -13.27
C SER A 337 0.42 5.95 -12.49
N GLY A 338 -0.75 6.33 -13.02
CA GLY A 338 -1.69 7.18 -12.28
C GLY A 338 -2.28 6.44 -11.08
N ALA A 339 -2.64 7.17 -10.02
CA ALA A 339 -3.28 6.58 -8.85
C ALA A 339 -4.58 5.85 -9.24
N GLY A 340 -4.81 4.67 -8.64
CA GLY A 340 -6.01 3.86 -8.88
C GLY A 340 -6.02 3.10 -10.21
N GLN A 341 -4.95 3.15 -11.00
CA GLN A 341 -4.83 2.31 -12.19
C GLN A 341 -4.54 0.85 -11.81
N PRO A 342 -5.04 -0.13 -12.59
CA PRO A 342 -4.67 -1.52 -12.45
C PRO A 342 -3.14 -1.70 -12.52
N THR A 343 -2.61 -2.56 -11.66
CA THR A 343 -1.20 -2.96 -11.65
C THR A 343 -1.06 -4.43 -11.25
N LYS A 344 0.17 -4.94 -11.28
CA LYS A 344 0.52 -6.22 -10.68
C LYS A 344 0.55 -6.10 -9.17
N LEU A 345 -0.42 -6.74 -8.50
CA LEU A 345 -0.55 -6.74 -7.05
C LEU A 345 0.43 -7.71 -6.39
N GLY A 346 0.63 -8.88 -6.99
CA GLY A 346 1.53 -9.91 -6.49
C GLY A 346 1.25 -11.27 -7.13
N ASN A 347 1.13 -12.32 -6.30
CA ASN A 347 0.92 -13.69 -6.76
C ASN A 347 -0.09 -14.47 -5.92
N TYR A 348 -0.77 -15.41 -6.56
CA TYR A 348 -1.58 -16.43 -5.91
C TYR A 348 -0.91 -17.80 -6.07
N TYR A 349 -0.70 -18.49 -4.96
CA TYR A 349 -0.08 -19.80 -4.89
C TYR A 349 -1.15 -20.85 -4.62
N ARG A 350 -1.44 -21.69 -5.60
CA ARG A 350 -2.37 -22.83 -5.49
C ARG A 350 -1.78 -24.05 -6.18
N ASP A 351 -2.04 -25.24 -5.66
CA ASP A 351 -1.61 -26.51 -6.25
C ASP A 351 -0.10 -26.58 -6.59
N GLY A 352 0.73 -25.93 -5.76
CA GLY A 352 2.18 -25.83 -5.97
C GLY A 352 2.61 -24.92 -7.13
N GLN A 353 1.67 -24.19 -7.73
CA GLN A 353 1.91 -23.28 -8.85
C GLN A 353 1.74 -21.81 -8.45
N ARG A 354 2.50 -20.95 -9.11
CA ARG A 354 2.45 -19.49 -8.95
C ARG A 354 1.68 -18.86 -10.10
N HIS A 355 0.61 -18.14 -9.78
CA HIS A 355 -0.18 -17.35 -10.71
C HIS A 355 0.03 -15.87 -10.46
N ASP A 356 0.10 -15.09 -11.53
CA ASP A 356 0.17 -13.64 -11.44
C ASP A 356 -1.18 -13.04 -11.05
N VAL A 357 -1.13 -12.02 -10.19
CA VAL A 357 -2.32 -11.29 -9.76
C VAL A 357 -2.21 -9.82 -10.15
N ASN A 358 -3.15 -9.35 -10.95
CA ASN A 358 -3.29 -7.95 -11.35
C ASN A 358 -4.58 -7.37 -10.78
N GLY A 359 -4.63 -6.08 -10.49
CA GLY A 359 -5.82 -5.46 -9.94
C GLY A 359 -5.61 -4.04 -9.47
N TYR A 360 -6.64 -3.51 -8.81
CA TYR A 360 -6.68 -2.16 -8.25
C TYR A 360 -7.62 -2.13 -7.05
N THR A 361 -7.65 -1.00 -6.35
CA THR A 361 -8.56 -0.79 -5.23
C THR A 361 -9.72 0.12 -5.58
N GLU A 362 -10.89 -0.16 -5.01
CA GLU A 362 -12.11 0.64 -5.10
C GLU A 362 -12.55 1.08 -3.69
N GLN A 363 -13.61 1.90 -3.60
CA GLN A 363 -14.20 2.33 -2.33
C GLN A 363 -13.16 2.81 -1.31
N ASN A 364 -12.30 3.74 -1.74
CA ASN A 364 -11.23 4.31 -0.94
C ASN A 364 -10.19 3.31 -0.38
N GLY A 365 -10.02 2.15 -1.01
CA GLY A 365 -9.07 1.12 -0.60
C GLY A 365 -9.73 -0.09 0.06
N GLN A 366 -11.02 -0.02 0.38
CA GLN A 366 -11.73 -1.10 1.08
C GLN A 366 -12.00 -2.32 0.19
N ILE A 367 -12.15 -2.12 -1.12
CA ILE A 367 -12.40 -3.23 -2.06
C ILE A 367 -11.13 -3.48 -2.86
N LEU A 368 -10.72 -4.73 -2.95
CA LEU A 368 -9.71 -5.19 -3.90
C LEU A 368 -10.41 -5.87 -5.06
N HIS A 369 -10.20 -5.33 -6.26
CA HIS A 369 -10.72 -5.87 -7.50
C HIS A 369 -9.54 -6.39 -8.33
N PHE A 370 -9.46 -7.71 -8.49
CA PHE A 370 -8.27 -8.36 -9.04
C PHE A 370 -8.59 -9.54 -9.95
N TRP A 371 -7.61 -9.91 -10.76
CA TRP A 371 -7.64 -11.03 -11.69
C TRP A 371 -6.46 -11.95 -11.40
N VAL A 372 -6.75 -13.24 -11.23
CA VAL A 372 -5.75 -14.31 -11.13
C VAL A 372 -5.54 -14.87 -12.53
N ALA A 373 -4.29 -14.84 -13.01
CA ALA A 373 -3.95 -15.35 -14.33
C ALA A 373 -4.23 -16.87 -14.44
N ASP A 374 -4.75 -17.29 -15.59
CA ASP A 374 -5.05 -18.72 -15.85
C ASP A 374 -3.78 -19.58 -15.90
N GLY A 375 -2.68 -19.00 -16.38
CA GLY A 375 -1.37 -19.65 -16.48
C GLY A 375 -0.38 -19.21 -15.39
N THR A 376 0.81 -19.82 -15.42
CA THR A 376 1.93 -19.55 -14.50
C THR A 376 3.00 -18.63 -15.07
N GLY A 377 2.87 -18.28 -16.36
CA GLY A 377 3.71 -17.30 -17.02
C GLY A 377 3.46 -15.89 -16.49
N ARG A 378 4.46 -15.02 -16.64
CA ARG A 378 4.31 -13.60 -16.30
C ARG A 378 3.27 -12.95 -17.18
N VAL A 379 2.44 -12.11 -16.59
CA VAL A 379 1.45 -11.31 -17.30
C VAL A 379 1.85 -9.84 -17.26
N GLN A 380 1.55 -9.10 -18.32
CA GLN A 380 1.79 -7.65 -18.36
C GLN A 380 1.09 -6.96 -17.18
N PRO A 381 1.80 -6.10 -16.41
CA PRO A 381 1.20 -5.40 -15.27
C PRO A 381 -0.04 -4.61 -15.67
N GLY A 382 -1.11 -4.74 -14.87
CA GLY A 382 -2.40 -4.07 -15.09
C GLY A 382 -3.35 -4.78 -16.06
N THR A 383 -2.97 -5.92 -16.62
CA THR A 383 -3.86 -6.73 -17.47
C THR A 383 -5.03 -7.29 -16.65
N LYS A 384 -6.25 -7.19 -17.18
CA LYS A 384 -7.50 -7.70 -16.57
C LYS A 384 -7.96 -9.00 -17.22
N THR A 385 -7.16 -10.06 -17.09
CA THR A 385 -7.42 -11.37 -17.71
C THR A 385 -7.27 -12.49 -16.70
N GLY A 386 -8.04 -13.56 -16.88
CA GLY A 386 -8.11 -14.70 -15.98
C GLY A 386 -9.35 -14.64 -15.07
N GLN A 387 -9.28 -15.28 -13.92
CA GLN A 387 -10.39 -15.37 -12.96
C GLN A 387 -10.54 -14.04 -12.20
N GLU A 388 -11.69 -13.38 -12.36
CA GLU A 388 -12.00 -12.10 -11.73
C GLU A 388 -12.52 -12.30 -10.30
N HIS A 389 -11.98 -11.54 -9.35
CA HIS A 389 -12.37 -11.49 -7.94
C HIS A 389 -12.64 -10.05 -7.51
N ARG A 390 -13.65 -9.88 -6.67
CA ARG A 390 -13.96 -8.62 -6.01
C ARG A 390 -14.28 -8.87 -4.54
N VAL A 391 -13.37 -8.45 -3.67
CA VAL A 391 -13.42 -8.74 -2.23
C VAL A 391 -13.35 -7.46 -1.41
N CYS A 392 -14.08 -7.43 -0.30
CA CYS A 392 -14.17 -6.28 0.60
C CYS A 392 -13.45 -6.59 1.90
N LEU A 393 -12.48 -5.75 2.28
CA LEU A 393 -11.82 -5.78 3.58
C LEU A 393 -12.80 -5.40 4.68
N TYR A 394 -12.76 -6.13 5.80
CA TYR A 394 -13.67 -5.88 6.90
C TYR A 394 -13.24 -4.65 7.69
N SER A 395 -14.18 -3.75 7.95
CA SER A 395 -13.91 -2.49 8.65
C SER A 395 -13.43 -2.69 10.08
N TRP A 396 -14.06 -3.62 10.78
CA TRP A 396 -13.84 -3.85 12.21
C TRP A 396 -12.90 -5.03 12.49
N GLU A 397 -12.61 -5.86 11.49
CA GLU A 397 -11.73 -7.03 11.59
C GLU A 397 -10.88 -7.20 10.33
N LYS A 398 -9.91 -6.32 10.11
CA LYS A 398 -9.04 -6.28 8.90
C LYS A 398 -8.20 -7.53 8.66
N ALA A 399 -8.25 -8.51 9.56
CA ALA A 399 -7.72 -9.85 9.33
C ALA A 399 -8.56 -10.66 8.34
N PHE A 400 -9.76 -10.20 7.98
CA PHE A 400 -10.69 -10.87 7.07
C PHE A 400 -11.10 -9.98 5.91
N ALA A 401 -11.37 -10.63 4.78
CA ALA A 401 -12.08 -10.03 3.67
C ALA A 401 -12.99 -11.08 3.02
N ALA A 402 -14.07 -10.64 2.38
CA ALA A 402 -14.96 -11.53 1.66
C ALA A 402 -15.62 -10.83 0.47
N GLY A 403 -16.05 -11.63 -0.48
CA GLY A 403 -16.74 -11.14 -1.66
C GLY A 403 -17.03 -12.29 -2.60
N SER A 404 -16.77 -12.07 -3.88
CA SER A 404 -17.10 -13.03 -4.92
C SER A 404 -16.05 -13.10 -6.00
N HIS A 405 -16.09 -14.19 -6.75
CA HIS A 405 -15.41 -14.32 -8.03
C HIS A 405 -16.41 -14.75 -9.12
N SER A 406 -16.05 -14.58 -10.38
CA SER A 406 -16.90 -14.95 -11.51
C SER A 406 -16.29 -16.11 -12.30
N TRP A 407 -17.07 -17.15 -12.57
CA TRP A 407 -16.70 -18.23 -13.48
C TRP A 407 -17.85 -18.52 -14.45
N ASN A 408 -17.60 -18.41 -15.76
CA ASN A 408 -18.60 -18.53 -16.81
C ASN A 408 -19.84 -17.62 -16.62
N GLY A 409 -19.65 -16.45 -16.00
CA GLY A 409 -20.73 -15.50 -15.68
C GLY A 409 -21.52 -15.83 -14.41
N THR A 410 -21.24 -16.95 -13.75
CA THR A 410 -21.84 -17.33 -12.47
C THR A 410 -20.96 -16.85 -11.31
N PRO A 411 -21.52 -16.16 -10.29
CA PRO A 411 -20.74 -15.75 -9.13
C PRO A 411 -20.58 -16.90 -8.13
N PHE A 412 -19.40 -16.94 -7.50
CA PHE A 412 -19.03 -17.88 -6.45
C PHE A 412 -18.34 -17.15 -5.31
N GLY A 413 -18.31 -17.78 -4.14
CA GLY A 413 -17.72 -17.19 -2.95
C GLY A 413 -16.22 -16.94 -3.07
N THR A 414 -15.72 -15.92 -2.37
CA THR A 414 -14.30 -15.75 -2.05
C THR A 414 -14.16 -15.20 -0.64
N VAL A 415 -13.35 -15.86 0.18
CA VAL A 415 -12.95 -15.38 1.50
C VAL A 415 -11.43 -15.32 1.60
N LEU A 416 -10.93 -14.28 2.25
CA LEU A 416 -9.52 -14.10 2.58
C LEU A 416 -9.39 -14.00 4.10
N SER A 417 -8.36 -14.63 4.66
CA SER A 417 -8.00 -14.52 6.08
C SER A 417 -6.49 -14.40 6.27
N ARG A 418 -6.06 -13.71 7.32
CA ARG A 418 -4.65 -13.72 7.77
C ARG A 418 -4.26 -15.00 8.50
N SER A 419 -5.24 -15.83 8.86
CA SER A 419 -5.09 -17.12 9.52
C SER A 419 -5.70 -18.25 8.67
N GLY A 420 -5.50 -19.51 9.09
CA GLY A 420 -6.10 -20.65 8.42
C GLY A 420 -7.62 -20.54 8.33
N LEU A 421 -8.17 -20.86 7.15
CA LEU A 421 -9.61 -20.87 6.91
C LEU A 421 -10.21 -22.22 7.33
N PRO A 422 -11.31 -22.24 8.10
CA PRO A 422 -12.03 -23.47 8.42
C PRO A 422 -12.78 -23.96 7.17
N GLY A 423 -13.31 -25.18 7.23
CA GLY A 423 -14.05 -25.80 6.13
C GLY A 423 -13.65 -27.24 5.93
N ARG A 424 -14.56 -28.04 5.39
CA ARG A 424 -14.34 -29.43 5.05
C ARG A 424 -14.56 -29.59 3.55
N PRO A 425 -13.57 -30.10 2.81
CA PRO A 425 -13.76 -30.41 1.40
C PRO A 425 -14.95 -31.35 1.24
N THR A 426 -15.84 -30.99 0.33
CA THR A 426 -17.05 -31.70 -0.06
C THR A 426 -17.24 -31.54 -1.57
N SER A 427 -18.30 -32.11 -2.13
CA SER A 427 -18.66 -31.86 -3.51
C SER A 427 -20.16 -31.71 -3.67
N GLY A 428 -20.52 -30.81 -4.58
CA GLY A 428 -21.90 -30.50 -4.92
C GLY A 428 -22.59 -29.67 -3.84
N TRP A 429 -23.53 -28.85 -4.30
CA TRP A 429 -24.37 -28.03 -3.46
C TRP A 429 -25.82 -28.09 -3.97
N SER A 430 -26.75 -28.31 -3.06
CA SER A 430 -28.19 -28.28 -3.30
C SER A 430 -28.83 -27.16 -2.49
N ALA A 431 -30.03 -26.72 -2.90
CA ALA A 431 -30.75 -25.70 -2.14
C ALA A 431 -31.00 -26.14 -0.68
N GLY A 432 -31.21 -27.44 -0.44
CA GLY A 432 -31.42 -27.98 0.91
C GLY A 432 -30.21 -27.83 1.83
N ASP A 433 -28.99 -27.73 1.29
CA ASP A 433 -27.79 -27.54 2.09
C ASP A 433 -27.81 -26.19 2.83
N TRP A 434 -28.56 -25.17 2.39
CA TRP A 434 -28.72 -23.93 3.15
C TRP A 434 -29.42 -24.11 4.52
N ILE A 435 -30.22 -25.17 4.69
CA ILE A 435 -30.97 -25.40 5.93
C ILE A 435 -29.99 -25.65 7.08
N GLY A 436 -30.10 -24.88 8.15
CA GLY A 436 -29.19 -24.96 9.29
C GLY A 436 -29.01 -23.65 10.02
N GLN A 437 -28.02 -23.62 10.91
CA GLN A 437 -27.55 -22.43 11.60
C GLN A 437 -26.17 -22.06 11.07
N TRP A 438 -25.97 -20.76 10.88
CA TRP A 438 -24.76 -20.20 10.31
C TRP A 438 -24.29 -19.05 11.18
N ASP A 439 -23.08 -19.17 11.72
CA ASP A 439 -22.40 -18.04 12.34
C ASP A 439 -21.88 -17.14 11.21
N MET A 440 -22.38 -15.91 11.16
CA MET A 440 -22.14 -14.95 10.09
C MET A 440 -21.38 -13.74 10.63
N ASN A 441 -20.29 -13.42 9.96
CA ASN A 441 -19.52 -12.20 10.16
C ASN A 441 -19.75 -11.27 8.97
N SER A 442 -20.36 -10.11 9.21
CA SER A 442 -20.65 -9.09 8.21
C SER A 442 -19.82 -7.84 8.51
N ASP A 443 -18.70 -7.67 7.83
CA ASP A 443 -17.80 -6.53 8.03
C ASP A 443 -17.20 -6.41 9.45
N GLY A 444 -17.10 -7.52 10.19
CA GLY A 444 -16.73 -7.59 11.61
C GLY A 444 -17.91 -7.55 12.59
N TRP A 445 -19.14 -7.51 12.07
CA TRP A 445 -20.36 -7.61 12.89
C TRP A 445 -20.85 -9.05 12.91
N HIS A 446 -20.89 -9.63 14.10
CA HIS A 446 -21.24 -11.04 14.25
C HIS A 446 -22.74 -11.24 14.44
N GLY A 447 -23.23 -12.39 14.02
CA GLY A 447 -24.59 -12.84 14.31
C GLY A 447 -24.85 -14.23 13.77
N ARG A 448 -26.07 -14.73 13.92
CA ARG A 448 -26.43 -16.09 13.55
C ARG A 448 -27.63 -16.11 12.62
N LEU A 449 -27.42 -16.56 11.38
CA LEU A 449 -28.48 -16.81 10.43
C LEU A 449 -29.02 -18.23 10.62
N ARG A 450 -30.32 -18.37 10.86
CA ARG A 450 -31.02 -19.66 10.94
C ARG A 450 -31.97 -19.77 9.77
N ILE A 451 -31.78 -20.81 8.94
CA ILE A 451 -32.64 -21.13 7.80
C ILE A 451 -33.36 -22.44 8.13
N THR A 452 -34.69 -22.41 8.16
CA THR A 452 -35.52 -23.58 8.49
C THR A 452 -36.16 -24.22 7.27
N SER A 453 -36.31 -23.46 6.19
CA SER A 453 -36.86 -23.96 4.93
C SER A 453 -36.36 -23.09 3.77
N VAL A 454 -36.12 -23.71 2.61
CA VAL A 454 -35.78 -23.01 1.36
C VAL A 454 -36.94 -22.93 0.36
N ALA A 455 -38.00 -23.73 0.56
CA ALA A 455 -39.21 -23.70 -0.26
C ALA A 455 -40.44 -24.12 0.58
N PRO A 456 -41.29 -23.18 1.07
CA PRO A 456 -41.10 -21.73 1.00
C PRO A 456 -39.90 -21.27 1.84
N PHE A 457 -39.25 -20.18 1.46
CA PHE A 457 -38.10 -19.67 2.20
C PHE A 457 -38.50 -19.15 3.59
N GLN A 458 -37.83 -19.65 4.64
CA GLN A 458 -38.05 -19.24 6.03
C GLN A 458 -36.71 -19.13 6.74
N ALA A 459 -36.42 -17.94 7.26
CA ALA A 459 -35.18 -17.67 7.99
C ALA A 459 -35.36 -16.56 9.03
N SER A 460 -34.45 -16.55 10.01
CA SER A 460 -34.31 -15.51 11.04
C SER A 460 -32.84 -15.22 11.28
N TYR A 461 -32.49 -13.99 11.64
CA TYR A 461 -31.12 -13.62 11.96
C TYR A 461 -31.03 -13.07 13.38
N VAL A 462 -30.20 -13.67 14.22
CA VAL A 462 -29.92 -13.18 15.58
C VAL A 462 -28.68 -12.30 15.52
N HIS A 463 -28.84 -11.01 15.74
CA HIS A 463 -27.75 -10.04 15.76
C HIS A 463 -26.91 -10.19 17.04
N GLN A 464 -25.66 -9.71 17.05
CA GLN A 464 -24.75 -9.78 18.22
C GLN A 464 -25.31 -9.18 19.52
N ASP A 465 -26.28 -8.27 19.45
CA ASP A 465 -26.96 -7.71 20.61
C ASP A 465 -28.16 -8.57 21.11
N GLY A 466 -28.36 -9.75 20.53
CA GLY A 466 -29.42 -10.70 20.88
C GLY A 466 -30.77 -10.45 20.19
N ARG A 467 -30.93 -9.36 19.42
CA ARG A 467 -32.18 -9.11 18.68
C ARG A 467 -32.36 -10.13 17.56
N THR A 468 -33.58 -10.67 17.45
CA THR A 468 -33.98 -11.49 16.30
C THR A 468 -34.59 -10.58 15.23
N LEU A 469 -33.96 -10.58 14.05
CA LEU A 469 -34.34 -9.80 12.88
C LEU A 469 -35.03 -10.69 11.85
N ALA A 470 -36.03 -10.13 11.17
CA ALA A 470 -36.71 -10.80 10.08
C ALA A 470 -35.79 -10.90 8.85
N VAL A 471 -35.82 -12.06 8.19
CA VAL A 471 -35.08 -12.34 6.96
C VAL A 471 -36.09 -12.67 5.86
N SER A 472 -35.90 -12.06 4.68
CA SER A 472 -36.71 -12.32 3.48
C SER A 472 -35.81 -12.61 2.29
N GLY A 473 -36.33 -13.22 1.22
CA GLY A 473 -35.55 -13.63 0.04
C GLY A 473 -35.76 -15.09 -0.29
N GLY A 474 -34.73 -15.74 -0.82
CA GLY A 474 -34.78 -17.16 -1.16
C GLY A 474 -33.58 -17.58 -2.00
N VAL A 475 -33.46 -18.89 -2.24
CA VAL A 475 -32.41 -19.47 -3.07
C VAL A 475 -32.65 -19.09 -4.54
N ASP A 476 -31.59 -18.78 -5.28
CA ASP A 476 -31.68 -18.55 -6.72
C ASP A 476 -32.11 -19.83 -7.46
N GLY A 477 -33.10 -19.71 -8.34
CA GLY A 477 -33.70 -20.87 -9.01
C GLY A 477 -32.79 -21.54 -10.05
N ALA A 478 -31.83 -20.82 -10.61
CA ALA A 478 -30.87 -21.35 -11.57
C ALA A 478 -29.58 -21.82 -10.88
N HIS A 479 -29.25 -21.25 -9.72
CA HIS A 479 -27.98 -21.44 -9.03
C HIS A 479 -28.21 -21.70 -7.53
N PRO A 480 -28.38 -22.96 -7.10
CA PRO A 480 -28.76 -23.28 -5.72
C PRO A 480 -27.76 -22.84 -4.64
N HIS A 481 -26.52 -22.50 -5.02
CA HIS A 481 -25.48 -21.97 -4.15
C HIS A 481 -25.55 -20.46 -3.94
N ILE A 482 -26.47 -19.75 -4.61
CA ILE A 482 -26.68 -18.31 -4.44
C ILE A 482 -27.93 -18.08 -3.60
N LEU A 483 -27.79 -17.32 -2.52
CA LEU A 483 -28.87 -16.98 -1.60
C LEU A 483 -28.97 -15.45 -1.46
N PRO A 484 -29.75 -14.77 -2.32
CA PRO A 484 -30.11 -13.37 -2.13
C PRO A 484 -31.14 -13.23 -1.00
N ILE A 485 -30.77 -12.51 0.06
CA ILE A 485 -31.65 -12.23 1.19
C ILE A 485 -31.64 -10.76 1.57
N LYS A 486 -32.61 -10.37 2.39
CA LYS A 486 -32.66 -9.06 3.03
C LYS A 486 -32.92 -9.21 4.53
N ILE A 487 -32.14 -8.50 5.34
CA ILE A 487 -32.28 -8.49 6.80
C ILE A 487 -32.82 -7.11 7.23
N ALA A 488 -33.90 -7.11 8.02
CA ALA A 488 -34.54 -5.90 8.52
C ALA A 488 -33.94 -5.46 9.87
N TYR A 489 -32.99 -4.53 9.85
CA TYR A 489 -32.36 -3.97 11.06
C TYR A 489 -33.24 -2.93 11.76
N ALA A 490 -34.14 -2.29 11.01
CA ALA A 490 -35.22 -1.43 11.46
C ALA A 490 -36.34 -1.43 10.41
N SER A 491 -37.49 -0.79 10.71
CA SER A 491 -38.65 -0.75 9.79
C SER A 491 -38.33 -0.13 8.42
N ASN A 492 -37.31 0.73 8.34
CA ASN A 492 -36.82 1.39 7.14
C ASN A 492 -35.37 1.05 6.78
N ASP A 493 -34.75 0.08 7.45
CA ASP A 493 -33.37 -0.37 7.23
C ASP A 493 -33.37 -1.83 6.81
N LEU A 494 -33.68 -2.06 5.53
CA LEU A 494 -33.68 -3.37 4.90
C LEU A 494 -32.42 -3.52 4.06
N ARG A 495 -31.46 -4.29 4.57
CA ARG A 495 -30.14 -4.43 3.95
C ARG A 495 -30.10 -5.66 3.05
N PRO A 496 -29.75 -5.53 1.76
CA PRO A 496 -29.62 -6.68 0.87
C PRO A 496 -28.27 -7.37 1.09
N TYR A 497 -28.30 -8.70 1.07
CA TYR A 497 -27.15 -9.60 1.14
C TYR A 497 -27.18 -10.51 -0.08
N GLN A 498 -26.01 -10.80 -0.63
CA GLN A 498 -25.80 -11.85 -1.61
C GLN A 498 -24.84 -12.86 -0.97
N LEU A 499 -25.39 -14.00 -0.53
CA LEU A 499 -24.61 -15.09 0.05
C LEU A 499 -24.30 -16.11 -1.03
N LEU A 500 -23.04 -16.55 -1.09
CA LEU A 500 -22.52 -17.49 -2.08
C LEU A 500 -21.90 -18.65 -1.30
N ALA A 501 -22.60 -19.78 -1.28
CA ALA A 501 -22.07 -21.00 -0.70
C ALA A 501 -20.86 -21.49 -1.52
N HIS A 502 -19.85 -22.01 -0.83
CA HIS A 502 -18.72 -22.64 -1.49
C HIS A 502 -19.14 -24.05 -1.90
N THR A 503 -19.26 -24.32 -3.20
CA THR A 503 -19.84 -25.56 -3.74
C THR A 503 -18.99 -26.81 -3.51
N TRP A 504 -17.72 -26.60 -3.16
CA TRP A 504 -16.80 -27.63 -2.70
C TRP A 504 -16.61 -27.64 -1.17
N GLU A 505 -17.35 -26.82 -0.42
CA GLU A 505 -17.34 -26.77 1.05
C GLU A 505 -18.72 -26.46 1.62
N ARG A 506 -19.46 -27.50 2.05
CA ARG A 506 -20.85 -27.35 2.49
C ARG A 506 -21.08 -26.50 3.75
N ASP A 507 -20.02 -26.15 4.45
CA ASP A 507 -20.08 -25.46 5.74
C ASP A 507 -19.56 -24.03 5.66
N VAL A 508 -19.30 -23.50 4.46
CA VAL A 508 -18.77 -22.15 4.25
C VAL A 508 -19.62 -21.39 3.23
N PHE A 509 -19.91 -20.13 3.52
CA PHE A 509 -20.31 -19.17 2.49
C PHE A 509 -19.51 -17.88 2.63
N SER A 510 -19.47 -17.13 1.54
CA SER A 510 -18.98 -15.75 1.51
C SER A 510 -19.84 -14.91 0.58
N GLY A 511 -19.62 -13.60 0.54
CA GLY A 511 -20.38 -12.74 -0.35
C GLY A 511 -20.27 -11.27 0.04
N THR A 512 -21.34 -10.53 -0.27
CA THR A 512 -21.40 -9.11 0.07
C THR A 512 -22.77 -8.69 0.60
N HIS A 513 -22.80 -7.52 1.24
CA HIS A 513 -24.02 -6.80 1.55
C HIS A 513 -23.86 -5.31 1.24
N GLN A 514 -24.97 -4.59 1.11
CA GLN A 514 -24.96 -3.14 0.89
C GLN A 514 -25.50 -2.38 2.09
N TRP A 515 -24.80 -1.30 2.46
CA TRP A 515 -25.25 -0.37 3.48
C TRP A 515 -24.79 1.05 3.15
N SER A 516 -25.70 2.02 3.21
CA SER A 516 -25.42 3.44 2.93
C SER A 516 -24.72 3.70 1.58
N GLY A 517 -25.06 2.91 0.54
CA GLY A 517 -24.48 3.03 -0.80
C GLY A 517 -23.08 2.44 -0.95
N LEU A 518 -22.56 1.76 0.07
CA LEU A 518 -21.27 1.09 0.07
C LEU A 518 -21.47 -0.44 0.05
N THR A 519 -20.47 -1.16 -0.46
CA THR A 519 -20.41 -2.62 -0.44
C THR A 519 -19.49 -3.10 0.67
N PHE A 520 -19.91 -4.12 1.39
CA PHE A 520 -19.17 -4.73 2.49
C PHE A 520 -19.14 -6.24 2.33
N GLY A 521 -18.08 -6.87 2.82
CA GLY A 521 -17.93 -8.32 2.73
C GLY A 521 -18.68 -9.01 3.85
N ASN A 522 -19.10 -10.23 3.60
CA ASN A 522 -19.60 -11.11 4.65
C ASN A 522 -19.17 -12.56 4.40
N HIS A 523 -19.02 -13.31 5.47
CA HIS A 523 -18.77 -14.74 5.42
C HIS A 523 -19.50 -15.42 6.56
N GLY A 524 -19.66 -16.73 6.46
CA GLY A 524 -20.21 -17.50 7.56
C GLY A 524 -19.90 -18.97 7.48
N TYR A 525 -20.06 -19.62 8.64
CA TYR A 525 -19.77 -21.02 8.85
C TYR A 525 -20.97 -21.73 9.46
N ARG A 526 -21.22 -22.97 9.03
CA ARG A 526 -22.28 -23.79 9.63
C ARG A 526 -21.89 -24.20 11.07
N VAL A 527 -22.87 -24.17 11.98
CA VAL A 527 -22.74 -24.57 13.40
C VAL A 527 -23.23 -25.98 13.63
#